data_AF-A0A7C4IBI8-F1
#
_entry.id   AF-A0A7C4IBI8-F1
#
_cell.length_a   1.000
_cell.length_b   1.000
_cell.length_c   1.000
_cell.angle_alpha   90.00
_cell.angle_beta   90.00
_cell.angle_gamma   90.00
#
_symmetry.space_group_name_H-M   'P 1'
#
loop_
_entity.id
_entity.type
_entity.pdbx_description
1 polymer ?
#
loop_
_entity_poly.entity_id
_entity_poly.type
_entity_poly.pdbx_seq_one_letter_code
_entity_poly.pdbx_strand_id
1 'polypeptide(L)'
;AALRQPRGWWGMMVAHLGIAVFIVGVTTVKGYEIERDVKMGVGDTLTLRDYTFRFVGVREARGPNYTAARGTVEVTRDGKPFAVLHPEKRVYFAQSQMPMTEASIRTGITGDVYVSLGEPVGNDGSWTVRVYYKPFVTWIWGGCVLMALGGFLAMSDRRYRALARRDEIAAGLKPAAA
;
A
#
# COMPACT_ATOMS: atom_id res chain seq x y z
N ALA A 1 -23.99 15.88 25.79
CA ALA A 1 -23.34 14.96 26.75
C ALA A 1 -21.97 14.46 26.28
N ALA A 2 -21.82 13.97 25.05
CA ALA A 2 -20.53 13.43 24.53
C ALA A 2 -19.39 14.47 24.38
N LEU A 3 -19.70 15.72 24.07
CA LEU A 3 -18.69 16.78 23.85
C LEU A 3 -17.99 17.28 25.14
N ARG A 4 -18.44 16.85 26.33
CA ARG A 4 -17.84 17.23 27.63
C ARG A 4 -16.70 16.31 28.08
N GLN A 5 -16.35 15.28 27.30
CA GLN A 5 -15.34 14.30 27.68
C GLN A 5 -13.90 14.80 27.45
N PRO A 6 -12.93 14.38 28.28
CA PRO A 6 -11.52 14.75 28.13
C PRO A 6 -10.95 14.34 26.77
N ARG A 7 -9.92 15.07 26.31
CA ARG A 7 -9.26 14.81 25.02
C ARG A 7 -8.65 13.40 24.97
N GLY A 8 -8.25 12.85 26.11
CA GLY A 8 -7.75 11.49 26.26
C GLY A 8 -8.80 10.41 26.03
N TRP A 9 -10.06 10.65 26.42
CA TRP A 9 -11.16 9.71 26.12
C TRP A 9 -11.44 9.65 24.62
N TRP A 10 -11.49 10.83 23.97
CA TRP A 10 -11.61 10.91 22.51
C TRP A 10 -10.39 10.33 21.79
N GLY A 11 -9.17 10.56 22.28
CA GLY A 11 -7.95 9.96 21.75
C GLY A 11 -7.97 8.43 21.81
N MET A 12 -8.38 7.86 22.95
CA MET A 12 -8.57 6.41 23.11
C MET A 12 -9.62 5.87 22.13
N MET A 13 -10.78 6.52 22.00
CA MET A 13 -11.84 6.10 21.08
C MET A 13 -11.38 6.14 19.62
N VAL A 14 -10.70 7.21 19.21
CA VAL A 14 -10.12 7.34 17.85
C VAL A 14 -9.07 6.27 17.60
N ALA A 15 -8.24 5.96 18.58
CA ALA A 15 -7.23 4.91 18.46
C ALA A 15 -7.88 3.52 18.28
N HIS A 16 -8.89 3.18 19.09
CA HIS A 16 -9.59 1.90 18.97
C HIS A 16 -10.41 1.80 17.67
N LEU A 17 -10.99 2.92 17.22
CA LEU A 17 -11.61 2.99 15.89
C LEU A 17 -10.56 2.73 14.79
N GLY A 18 -9.35 3.26 14.93
CA GLY A 18 -8.24 2.95 14.03
C GLY A 18 -7.90 1.45 13.98
N ILE A 19 -7.93 0.76 15.13
CA ILE A 19 -7.77 -0.71 15.19
C ILE A 19 -8.91 -1.40 14.44
N ALA A 20 -10.16 -0.99 14.67
CA ALA A 20 -11.31 -1.58 13.99
C ALA A 20 -11.20 -1.43 12.45
N VAL A 21 -10.84 -0.23 11.97
CA VAL A 21 -10.61 0.05 10.53
C VAL A 21 -9.46 -0.79 9.98
N PHE A 22 -8.36 -0.93 10.73
CA PHE A 22 -7.23 -1.76 10.34
C PHE A 22 -7.63 -3.23 10.20
N ILE A 23 -8.34 -3.79 11.17
CA ILE A 23 -8.79 -5.19 11.15
C ILE A 23 -9.71 -5.42 9.94
N VAL A 24 -10.68 -4.54 9.71
CA VAL A 24 -11.56 -4.62 8.53
C VAL A 24 -10.72 -4.61 7.24
N GLY A 25 -9.76 -3.68 7.11
CA GLY A 25 -8.87 -3.62 5.96
C GLY A 25 -8.10 -4.93 5.72
N VAL A 26 -7.46 -5.47 6.76
CA VAL A 26 -6.68 -6.72 6.65
C VAL A 26 -7.58 -7.91 6.29
N THR A 27 -8.71 -8.06 6.97
CA THR A 27 -9.65 -9.17 6.73
C THR A 27 -10.23 -9.10 5.33
N THR A 28 -10.58 -7.92 4.82
CA THR A 28 -11.11 -7.76 3.47
C THR A 28 -10.04 -8.00 2.40
N VAL A 29 -8.80 -7.51 2.59
CA VAL A 29 -7.68 -7.83 1.69
C VAL A 29 -7.49 -9.35 1.62
N LYS A 30 -7.42 -10.02 2.77
CA LYS A 30 -7.15 -11.47 2.81
C LYS A 30 -8.31 -12.33 2.32
N GLY A 31 -9.55 -11.90 2.55
CA GLY A 31 -10.73 -12.64 2.11
C GLY A 31 -11.03 -12.50 0.62
N TYR A 32 -10.60 -11.40 -0.02
CA TYR A 32 -10.98 -11.06 -1.39
C TYR A 32 -9.80 -10.78 -2.33
N GLU A 33 -8.55 -11.02 -1.91
CA GLU A 33 -7.40 -10.93 -2.81
C GLU A 33 -7.53 -11.97 -3.93
N ILE A 34 -7.21 -11.54 -5.15
CA ILE A 34 -7.16 -12.42 -6.32
C ILE A 34 -5.79 -12.26 -6.95
N GLU A 35 -5.14 -13.39 -7.18
CA GLU A 35 -3.86 -13.50 -7.87
C GLU A 35 -4.03 -14.36 -9.13
N ARG A 36 -3.46 -13.90 -10.23
CA ARG A 36 -3.35 -14.68 -11.47
C ARG A 36 -1.96 -14.54 -12.04
N ASP A 37 -1.31 -15.68 -12.23
CA ASP A 37 -0.05 -15.80 -12.95
C ASP A 37 -0.34 -16.45 -14.31
N VAL A 38 -0.10 -15.71 -15.39
CA VAL A 38 -0.43 -16.15 -16.75
C VAL A 38 0.69 -15.82 -17.73
N LYS A 39 0.88 -16.69 -18.73
CA LYS A 39 1.69 -16.36 -19.91
C LYS A 39 0.87 -15.42 -20.79
N MET A 40 1.41 -14.25 -21.11
CA MET A 40 0.79 -13.28 -22.02
C MET A 40 1.75 -12.93 -23.17
N GLY A 41 1.26 -13.06 -24.39
CA GLY A 41 1.85 -12.50 -25.60
C GLY A 41 1.41 -11.06 -25.84
N VAL A 42 2.11 -10.37 -26.75
CA VAL A 42 1.75 -9.01 -27.16
C VAL A 42 0.35 -8.99 -27.76
N GLY A 43 -0.53 -8.16 -27.19
CA GLY A 43 -1.94 -8.05 -27.57
C GLY A 43 -2.89 -8.89 -26.71
N ASP A 44 -2.37 -9.84 -25.91
CA ASP A 44 -3.21 -10.68 -25.06
C ASP A 44 -3.91 -9.86 -23.98
N THR A 45 -5.11 -10.29 -23.63
CA THR A 45 -5.93 -9.68 -22.58
C THR A 45 -6.27 -10.68 -21.49
N LEU A 46 -6.13 -10.25 -20.24
CA LEU A 46 -6.59 -10.96 -19.06
C LEU A 46 -7.69 -10.15 -18.39
N THR A 47 -8.86 -10.76 -18.17
CA THR A 47 -9.94 -10.12 -17.41
C THR A 47 -9.97 -10.67 -15.99
N LEU A 48 -10.03 -9.78 -15.01
CA LEU A 48 -10.04 -10.09 -13.59
C LEU A 48 -11.03 -9.15 -12.88
N ARG A 49 -12.18 -9.71 -12.46
CA ARG A 49 -13.36 -8.92 -12.02
C ARG A 49 -13.76 -7.91 -13.12
N ASP A 50 -13.85 -6.64 -12.76
CA ASP A 50 -14.26 -5.54 -13.64
C ASP A 50 -13.07 -4.92 -14.39
N TYR A 51 -11.86 -5.47 -14.22
CA TYR A 51 -10.63 -4.98 -14.83
C TYR A 51 -10.20 -5.88 -15.99
N THR A 52 -9.83 -5.26 -17.10
CA THR A 52 -9.19 -5.94 -18.23
C THR A 52 -7.78 -5.40 -18.39
N PHE A 53 -6.81 -6.32 -18.36
CA PHE A 53 -5.40 -6.07 -18.49
C PHE A 53 -4.97 -6.46 -19.91
N ARG A 54 -4.52 -5.50 -20.70
CA ARG A 54 -3.97 -5.76 -22.04
C ARG A 54 -2.46 -5.64 -22.00
N PHE A 55 -1.76 -6.71 -22.37
CA PHE A 55 -0.30 -6.69 -22.48
C PHE A 55 0.10 -6.07 -23.82
N VAL A 56 0.68 -4.88 -23.79
CA VAL A 56 1.12 -4.17 -25.00
C VAL A 56 2.51 -4.65 -25.43
N GLY A 57 3.33 -5.11 -24.48
CA GLY A 57 4.65 -5.68 -24.75
C GLY A 57 5.72 -5.18 -23.80
N VAL A 58 6.96 -5.57 -24.09
CA VAL A 58 8.14 -5.24 -23.29
C VAL A 58 9.14 -4.51 -24.16
N ARG A 59 9.71 -3.44 -23.61
CA ARG A 59 10.83 -2.71 -24.20
C ARG A 59 12.01 -2.71 -23.26
N GLU A 60 13.21 -2.77 -23.83
CA GLU A 60 14.42 -2.56 -23.05
C GLU A 60 14.55 -1.06 -22.72
N ALA A 61 14.86 -0.77 -21.46
CA ALA A 61 15.05 0.57 -20.92
C ALA A 61 16.37 0.60 -20.16
N ARG A 62 17.24 1.56 -20.46
CA ARG A 62 18.53 1.70 -19.79
C ARG A 62 18.45 2.83 -18.76
N GLY A 63 18.71 2.50 -17.50
CA GLY A 63 18.84 3.44 -16.40
C GLY A 63 20.30 3.80 -16.11
N PRO A 64 20.55 4.73 -15.17
CA PRO A 64 21.90 5.19 -14.83
C PRO A 64 22.81 4.08 -14.29
N ASN A 65 22.25 3.13 -13.53
CA ASN A 65 23.00 2.01 -12.95
C ASN A 65 22.38 0.62 -13.21
N TYR A 66 21.41 0.54 -14.13
CA TYR A 66 20.67 -0.68 -14.42
C TYR A 66 20.25 -0.77 -15.89
N THR A 67 20.04 -1.99 -16.37
CA THR A 67 19.25 -2.28 -17.58
C THR A 67 17.92 -2.89 -17.14
N ALA A 68 16.82 -2.48 -17.77
CA ALA A 68 15.48 -2.93 -17.40
C ALA A 68 14.69 -3.45 -18.61
N ALA A 69 13.98 -4.55 -18.42
CA ALA A 69 12.87 -4.93 -19.28
C ALA A 69 11.61 -4.26 -18.74
N ARG A 70 11.13 -3.20 -19.40
CA ARG A 70 9.91 -2.47 -19.02
C ARG A 70 8.72 -2.99 -19.81
N GLY A 71 7.82 -3.69 -19.13
CA GLY A 71 6.52 -4.06 -19.65
C GLY A 71 5.58 -2.86 -19.73
N THR A 72 4.61 -2.91 -20.63
CA THR A 72 3.49 -1.97 -20.69
C THR A 72 2.19 -2.75 -20.66
N VAL A 73 1.39 -2.49 -19.63
CA VAL A 73 0.09 -3.14 -19.39
C VAL A 73 -0.95 -2.06 -19.28
N GLU A 74 -1.87 -2.04 -20.23
CA GLU A 74 -3.02 -1.15 -20.16
C GLU A 74 -4.13 -1.80 -19.35
N VAL A 75 -4.69 -1.04 -18.41
CA VAL A 75 -5.77 -1.48 -17.55
C VAL A 75 -7.00 -0.66 -17.89
N THR A 76 -8.06 -1.35 -18.31
CA THR A 76 -9.39 -0.78 -18.47
C THR A 76 -10.31 -1.31 -17.39
N ARG A 77 -11.30 -0.51 -17.00
CA ARG A 77 -12.36 -0.90 -16.06
C ARG A 77 -13.71 -0.57 -16.70
N ASP A 78 -14.60 -1.54 -16.80
CA ASP A 78 -15.90 -1.39 -17.46
C ASP A 78 -15.80 -0.77 -18.87
N GLY A 79 -14.77 -1.17 -19.63
CA GLY A 79 -14.49 -0.66 -20.98
C GLY A 79 -13.87 0.74 -21.03
N LYS A 80 -13.67 1.43 -19.91
CA LYS A 80 -13.03 2.76 -19.85
C LYS A 80 -11.56 2.66 -19.47
N PRO A 81 -10.66 3.52 -20.00
CA PRO A 81 -9.27 3.59 -19.57
C PRO A 81 -9.19 3.89 -18.07
N PHE A 82 -8.46 3.05 -17.32
CA PHE A 82 -8.28 3.22 -15.88
C PHE A 82 -6.84 3.61 -15.53
N ALA A 83 -5.87 2.87 -16.04
CA ALA A 83 -4.45 3.11 -15.79
C ALA A 83 -3.59 2.47 -16.88
N VAL A 84 -2.35 2.96 -17.03
CA VAL A 84 -1.29 2.24 -17.73
C VAL A 84 -0.22 1.91 -16.69
N LEU A 85 0.09 0.63 -16.58
CA LEU A 85 1.07 0.09 -15.64
C LEU A 85 2.35 -0.27 -16.39
N HIS A 86 3.49 0.08 -15.80
CA HIS A 86 4.81 -0.14 -16.39
C HIS A 86 5.65 -1.03 -15.47
N PRO A 87 5.32 -2.33 -15.32
CA PRO A 87 6.15 -3.22 -14.51
C PRO A 87 7.53 -3.35 -15.14
N GLU A 88 8.56 -3.40 -14.30
CA GLU A 88 9.94 -3.50 -14.76
C GLU A 88 10.63 -4.71 -14.17
N LYS A 89 11.60 -5.23 -14.92
CA LYS A 89 12.57 -6.19 -14.40
C LYS A 89 13.97 -5.63 -14.62
N ARG A 90 14.64 -5.27 -13.54
CA ARG A 90 15.91 -4.54 -13.54
C ARG A 90 17.09 -5.47 -13.25
N VAL A 91 18.18 -5.28 -13.97
CA VAL A 91 19.49 -5.88 -13.71
C VAL A 91 20.46 -4.74 -13.44
N TYR A 92 21.01 -4.70 -12.22
CA TYR A 92 21.93 -3.66 -11.78
C TYR A 92 23.37 -4.01 -12.15
N PHE A 93 24.15 -3.03 -12.63
CA PHE A 93 25.52 -3.30 -13.10
C PHE A 93 26.49 -3.68 -11.96
N ALA A 94 26.23 -3.21 -10.73
CA ALA A 94 27.09 -3.44 -9.58
C ALA A 94 26.83 -4.77 -8.86
N GLN A 95 25.67 -5.40 -9.09
CA GLN A 95 25.25 -6.62 -8.42
C GLN A 95 25.22 -7.74 -9.46
N SER A 96 25.91 -8.85 -9.19
CA SER A 96 26.09 -9.98 -10.11
C SER A 96 24.77 -10.48 -10.69
N GLN A 97 24.38 -9.96 -11.85
CA GLN A 97 23.31 -10.37 -12.78
C GLN A 97 21.98 -10.88 -12.19
N MET A 98 21.66 -10.62 -10.92
CA MET A 98 20.40 -11.03 -10.29
C MET A 98 19.30 -10.06 -10.71
N PRO A 99 18.32 -10.49 -11.53
CA PRO A 99 17.24 -9.61 -11.95
C PRO A 99 16.29 -9.36 -10.76
N MET A 100 15.92 -8.10 -10.54
CA MET A 100 14.92 -7.69 -9.55
C MET A 100 13.66 -7.23 -10.26
N THR A 101 12.50 -7.73 -9.84
CA THR A 101 11.21 -7.31 -10.40
C THR A 101 10.65 -6.12 -9.62
N GLU A 102 10.35 -5.05 -10.32
CA GLU A 102 9.63 -3.88 -9.82
C GLU A 102 8.19 -3.94 -10.32
N ALA A 103 7.28 -4.25 -9.40
CA ALA A 103 5.86 -4.28 -9.70
C ALA A 103 5.34 -2.86 -9.93
N SER A 104 4.49 -2.68 -10.93
CA SER A 104 3.75 -1.45 -11.13
C SER A 104 2.42 -1.54 -10.40
N ILE A 105 2.12 -0.51 -9.62
CA ILE A 105 0.98 -0.50 -8.70
C ILE A 105 0.11 0.71 -9.02
N ARG A 106 -1.19 0.50 -9.20
CA ARG A 106 -2.17 1.59 -9.14
C ARG A 106 -2.96 1.45 -7.85
N THR A 107 -2.74 2.41 -6.94
CA THR A 107 -3.47 2.45 -5.68
C THR A 107 -4.81 3.17 -5.84
N GLY A 108 -5.81 2.69 -5.10
CA GLY A 108 -7.16 3.21 -5.10
C GLY A 108 -7.81 3.14 -3.72
N ILE A 109 -8.88 3.90 -3.52
CA ILE A 109 -9.61 3.90 -2.23
C ILE A 109 -10.36 2.58 -2.03
N THR A 110 -10.93 2.03 -3.10
CA THR A 110 -11.74 0.80 -3.09
C THR A 110 -10.94 -0.46 -3.44
N GLY A 111 -9.70 -0.31 -3.92
CA GLY A 111 -8.85 -1.44 -4.26
C GLY A 111 -7.64 -1.05 -5.08
N ASP A 112 -6.64 -1.91 -4.97
CA ASP A 112 -5.31 -1.70 -5.49
C ASP A 112 -4.99 -2.79 -6.51
N VAL A 113 -4.44 -2.38 -7.63
CA VAL A 113 -4.09 -3.26 -8.75
C VAL A 113 -2.57 -3.30 -8.88
N TYR A 114 -2.03 -4.51 -8.86
CA TYR A 114 -0.59 -4.75 -8.98
C TYR A 114 -0.33 -5.60 -10.21
N VAL A 115 0.68 -5.23 -10.97
CA VAL A 115 1.18 -6.05 -12.06
C VAL A 115 2.68 -6.18 -11.91
N SER A 116 3.19 -7.41 -12.01
CA SER A 116 4.62 -7.69 -12.00
C SER A 116 5.00 -8.56 -13.19
N LEU A 117 6.19 -8.28 -13.71
CA LEU A 117 6.75 -8.98 -14.86
C LEU A 117 7.65 -10.13 -14.37
N GLY A 118 7.33 -11.35 -14.81
CA GLY A 118 8.06 -12.57 -14.51
C GLY A 118 9.22 -12.79 -15.48
N GLU A 119 9.39 -14.03 -15.94
CA GLU A 119 10.39 -14.38 -16.97
C GLU A 119 9.77 -14.33 -18.38
N PRO A 120 10.59 -14.10 -19.42
CA PRO A 120 10.16 -14.39 -20.79
C PRO A 120 9.88 -15.89 -20.94
N VAL A 121 8.82 -16.23 -21.68
CA VAL A 121 8.36 -17.61 -21.87
C VAL A 121 8.33 -17.94 -23.36
N GLY A 122 9.25 -18.81 -23.79
CA GLY A 122 9.44 -19.16 -25.19
C GLY A 122 10.19 -18.08 -25.98
N ASN A 123 10.21 -18.21 -27.31
CA ASN A 123 10.91 -17.28 -28.21
C ASN A 123 9.98 -16.25 -28.89
N ASP A 124 8.68 -16.30 -28.62
CA ASP A 124 7.67 -15.50 -29.32
C ASP A 124 7.43 -14.12 -28.67
N GLY A 125 8.34 -13.68 -27.80
CA GLY A 125 8.20 -12.43 -27.05
C GLY A 125 7.09 -12.44 -25.98
N SER A 126 6.60 -13.63 -25.60
CA SER A 126 5.64 -13.79 -24.50
C SER A 126 6.34 -13.70 -23.15
N TRP A 127 5.62 -13.21 -22.14
CA TRP A 127 6.13 -13.07 -20.78
C TRP A 127 5.15 -13.64 -19.76
N THR A 128 5.68 -14.15 -18.67
CA THR A 128 4.89 -14.44 -17.47
C THR A 128 4.49 -13.11 -16.83
N VAL A 129 3.19 -12.85 -16.73
CA VAL A 129 2.65 -11.64 -16.11
C VAL A 129 1.82 -12.07 -14.90
N ARG A 130 2.20 -11.55 -13.72
CA ARG A 130 1.44 -11.74 -12.49
C ARG A 130 0.61 -10.51 -12.21
N VAL A 131 -0.69 -10.72 -12.07
CA VAL A 131 -1.66 -9.68 -11.76
C VAL A 131 -2.28 -9.97 -10.40
N TYR A 132 -2.29 -8.95 -9.54
CA TYR A 132 -2.94 -9.00 -8.24
C TYR A 132 -4.01 -7.92 -8.15
N TYR A 133 -5.15 -8.30 -7.61
CA TYR A 133 -6.16 -7.37 -7.14
C TYR A 133 -6.31 -7.51 -5.63
N LYS A 134 -6.00 -6.45 -4.90
CA LYS A 134 -6.11 -6.40 -3.43
C LYS A 134 -7.05 -5.27 -3.03
N PRO A 135 -8.28 -5.56 -2.60
CA PRO A 135 -9.22 -4.52 -2.21
C PRO A 135 -8.87 -3.94 -0.83
N PHE A 136 -9.01 -2.62 -0.64
CA PHE A 136 -8.90 -1.94 0.67
C PHE A 136 -7.52 -1.95 1.36
N VAL A 137 -6.39 -2.08 0.65
CA VAL A 137 -5.06 -1.95 1.28
C VAL A 137 -4.89 -0.54 1.89
N THR A 138 -5.45 0.49 1.24
CA THR A 138 -5.49 1.86 1.75
C THR A 138 -6.11 1.98 3.16
N TRP A 139 -7.07 1.12 3.52
CA TRP A 139 -7.72 1.17 4.84
C TRP A 139 -6.82 0.65 5.97
N ILE A 140 -5.89 -0.24 5.66
CA ILE A 140 -4.86 -0.68 6.61
C ILE A 140 -4.03 0.52 7.04
N TRP A 141 -3.54 1.30 6.06
CA TRP A 141 -2.81 2.53 6.32
C TRP A 141 -3.66 3.60 7.00
N GLY A 142 -4.92 3.75 6.58
CA GLY A 142 -5.88 4.65 7.22
C GLY A 142 -6.10 4.32 8.70
N GLY A 143 -6.21 3.04 9.05
CA GLY A 143 -6.29 2.57 10.44
C GLY A 143 -5.04 2.95 11.25
N CYS A 144 -3.84 2.76 10.68
CA CYS A 144 -2.58 3.18 11.32
C CYS A 144 -2.52 4.69 11.57
N VAL A 145 -2.95 5.51 10.60
CA VAL A 145 -3.01 6.96 10.76
C VAL A 145 -4.00 7.36 11.86
N LEU A 146 -5.19 6.73 11.90
CA LEU A 146 -6.17 6.96 12.97
C LEU A 146 -5.63 6.59 14.35
N MET A 147 -4.91 5.46 14.47
CA MET A 147 -4.25 5.07 15.71
C MET A 147 -3.21 6.11 16.16
N ALA A 148 -2.36 6.57 15.24
CA ALA A 148 -1.36 7.61 15.53
C ALA A 148 -2.02 8.93 15.96
N LEU A 149 -3.09 9.36 15.27
CA LEU A 149 -3.86 10.56 15.62
C LEU A 149 -4.54 10.42 16.99
N GLY A 150 -5.11 9.25 17.29
CA GLY A 150 -5.70 8.96 18.60
C GLY A 150 -4.67 9.01 19.73
N GLY A 151 -3.47 8.47 19.49
CA GLY A 151 -2.33 8.58 20.41
C GLY A 151 -1.91 10.04 20.63
N PHE A 152 -1.77 10.82 19.57
CA PHE A 152 -1.42 12.25 19.66
C PHE A 152 -2.48 13.06 20.42
N LEU A 153 -3.77 12.81 20.15
CA LEU A 153 -4.88 13.40 20.88
C LEU A 153 -4.84 13.05 22.37
N ALA A 154 -4.52 11.80 22.71
CA ALA A 154 -4.40 11.36 24.09
C ALA A 154 -3.22 12.03 24.82
N MET A 155 -2.06 12.14 24.15
CA MET A 155 -0.90 12.86 24.69
C MET A 155 -1.17 14.36 24.91
N SER A 156 -2.01 14.97 24.08
CA SER A 156 -2.38 16.39 24.20
C SER A 156 -3.30 16.70 25.39
N ASP A 157 -3.77 15.69 26.13
CA ASP A 157 -4.65 15.89 27.28
C ASP A 157 -3.91 16.54 28.46
N ARG A 158 -4.48 17.65 28.95
CA ARG A 158 -4.05 18.37 30.15
C ARG A 158 -3.93 17.46 31.38
N ARG A 159 -4.71 16.38 31.45
CA ARG A 159 -4.66 15.41 32.56
C ARG A 159 -3.31 14.71 32.68
N TYR A 160 -2.67 14.37 31.56
CA TYR A 160 -1.34 13.75 31.59
C TYR A 160 -0.26 14.73 32.08
N ARG A 161 -0.36 16.02 31.74
CA ARG A 161 0.53 17.05 32.29
C ARG A 161 0.32 17.29 33.79
N ALA A 162 -0.92 17.18 34.27
CA ALA A 162 -1.23 17.32 35.69
C ALA A 162 -0.75 16.13 36.53
N LEU A 163 -0.80 14.91 35.96
CA LEU A 163 -0.25 13.70 36.57
C LEU A 163 1.28 13.72 36.58
N ALA A 164 1.93 14.08 35.47
CA ALA A 164 3.38 14.25 35.41
C ALA A 164 3.89 15.30 36.43
N ARG A 165 3.19 16.43 36.58
CA ARG A 165 3.50 17.42 37.63
C ARG A 165 3.31 16.87 39.04
N ARG A 166 2.31 16.02 39.29
CA ARG A 166 2.13 15.37 40.60
C ARG A 166 3.27 14.41 40.90
N ASP A 167 3.73 13.65 39.91
CA ASP A 167 4.83 12.71 40.07
C ASP A 167 6.18 13.44 40.25
N GLU A 168 6.42 14.56 39.55
CA GLU A 168 7.58 15.44 39.81
C GLU A 168 7.60 15.98 41.24
N ILE A 169 6.45 16.46 41.73
CA ILE A 169 6.30 16.96 43.11
C ILE A 169 6.52 15.83 44.13
N ALA A 170 5.97 14.63 43.88
CA ALA A 170 6.14 13.46 44.74
C ALA A 170 7.58 12.93 44.76
N ALA A 171 8.31 13.09 43.65
CA ALA A 171 9.73 12.74 43.52
C ALA A 171 10.69 13.82 44.06
N GLY A 172 10.17 14.94 44.60
CA GLY A 172 10.99 16.03 45.14
C GLY A 172 11.71 16.88 44.08
N LEU A 173 11.35 16.72 42.80
CA LEU A 173 11.88 17.53 41.70
C LEU A 173 11.14 18.87 41.66
N LYS A 174 11.87 19.99 41.54
CA LYS A 174 11.25 21.30 41.32
C LYS A 174 10.56 21.28 39.94
N PRO A 175 9.26 21.61 39.85
CA PRO A 175 8.56 21.59 38.57
C PRO A 175 9.18 22.64 37.64
N ALA A 176 9.47 22.26 36.40
CA ALA A 176 10.00 23.18 35.41
C ALA A 176 9.02 24.35 35.21
N ALA A 177 9.55 25.57 35.37
CA ALA A 177 8.80 26.81 35.23
C ALA A 177 8.18 26.89 33.82
N ALA A 178 6.92 27.34 33.79
CA ALA A 178 6.06 27.37 32.60
C ALA A 178 6.52 28.39 31.55
#